data_AF-A0A6N8DGU7-F1
#
_entry.id   AF-A0A6N8DGU7-F1
#
_cell.length_a   1.000
_cell.length_b   1.000
_cell.length_c   1.000
_cell.angle_alpha   90.00
_cell.angle_beta   90.00
_cell.angle_gamma   90.00
#
_symmetry.space_group_name_H-M   'P 1'
#
loop_
_entity.id
_entity.type
_entity.pdbx_description
1 polymer ?
#
loop_
_entity_poly.entity_id
_entity_poly.type
_entity_poly.pdbx_seq_one_letter_code
_entity_poly.pdbx_strand_id
1 'polypeptide(L)' 'MVKVVVTLYHFHIIDADGGRREAQSLRLPNIDAVWAQIAALAGARDAEGRHIRVTNEAGGIVVLVGASTARRLQSLRAA' A
#
# COMPACT_ATOMS: atom_id res chain seq x y z
N MET A 1 9.88 21.04 -19.63
CA MET A 1 9.50 20.83 -18.21
C MET A 1 8.42 19.76 -18.17
N VAL A 2 8.72 18.55 -17.68
CA VAL A 2 7.70 17.50 -17.53
C VAL A 2 6.92 17.79 -16.26
N LYS A 3 5.60 17.96 -16.35
CA LYS A 3 4.73 18.12 -15.17
C LYS A 3 4.63 16.77 -14.47
N VAL A 4 5.20 16.66 -13.26
CA VAL A 4 4.98 15.48 -12.42
C VAL A 4 3.56 15.53 -11.91
N VAL A 5 2.72 14.59 -12.36
CA VAL A 5 1.37 14.43 -11.84
C VAL A 5 1.47 13.64 -10.54
N VAL A 6 1.03 14.23 -9.44
CA VAL A 6 0.89 13.55 -8.15
C VAL A 6 -0.55 13.14 -7.94
N THR A 7 -0.78 11.89 -7.56
CA THR A 7 -2.12 11.32 -7.30
C THR A 7 -2.28 11.05 -5.83
N LEU A 8 -3.47 11.35 -5.27
CA LEU A 8 -3.80 10.98 -3.89
C LEU A 8 -4.13 9.48 -3.83
N TYR A 9 -3.51 8.79 -2.89
CA TYR A 9 -3.75 7.39 -2.59
C TYR A 9 -4.14 7.21 -1.13
N HIS A 10 -5.10 6.34 -0.88
CA HIS A 10 -5.57 5.97 0.45
C HIS A 10 -5.17 4.53 0.77
N PHE A 11 -4.42 4.35 1.86
CA PHE A 11 -3.93 3.05 2.30
C PHE A 11 -4.78 2.57 3.48
N HIS A 12 -5.30 1.37 3.36
CA HIS A 12 -6.08 0.71 4.38
C HIS A 12 -5.49 -0.64 4.72
N ILE A 13 -5.57 -1.00 6.00
CA ILE A 13 -5.31 -2.36 6.46
C ILE A 13 -6.66 -3.05 6.62
N ILE A 14 -6.78 -4.22 6.02
CA ILE A 14 -7.95 -5.10 6.15
C ILE A 14 -7.55 -6.25 7.06
N ASP A 15 -8.18 -6.30 8.21
CA ASP A 15 -8.03 -7.32 9.24
C ASP A 15 -8.62 -8.67 8.77
N ALA A 16 -8.25 -9.76 9.43
CA ALA A 16 -8.65 -11.11 9.03
C ALA A 16 -10.17 -11.34 9.15
N ASP A 17 -10.85 -10.58 10.01
CA ASP A 17 -12.30 -10.58 10.20
C ASP A 17 -13.04 -9.66 9.20
N GLY A 18 -12.32 -9.04 8.27
CA GLY A 18 -12.86 -8.08 7.30
C GLY A 18 -12.96 -6.65 7.83
N GLY A 19 -12.56 -6.39 9.07
CA GLY A 19 -12.39 -5.05 9.61
C GLY A 19 -11.48 -4.21 8.71
N ARG A 20 -11.86 -2.96 8.45
CA ARG A 20 -11.06 -2.04 7.61
C ARG A 20 -10.72 -0.80 8.42
N ARG A 21 -9.43 -0.53 8.56
CA ARG A 21 -8.91 0.71 9.15
C ARG A 21 -8.09 1.49 8.13
N GLU A 22 -8.25 2.81 8.12
CA GLU A 22 -7.34 3.68 7.38
C GLU A 22 -5.99 3.68 8.09
N ALA A 23 -4.92 3.41 7.35
CA ALA A 23 -3.56 3.53 7.85
C ALA A 23 -3.04 4.94 7.62
N GLN A 24 -3.23 5.47 6.40
CA GLN A 24 -2.79 6.80 5.98
C GLN A 24 -3.26 7.13 4.57
N SER A 25 -3.16 8.41 4.20
CA SER A 25 -3.43 8.92 2.87
C SER A 25 -2.28 9.82 2.40
N LEU A 26 -1.73 9.57 1.19
CA LEU A 26 -0.53 10.23 0.68
C LEU A 26 -0.67 10.62 -0.78
N ARG A 27 -0.11 11.78 -1.16
CA ARG A 27 0.09 12.15 -2.56
C ARG A 27 1.40 11.57 -3.06
N LEU A 28 1.34 10.71 -4.07
CA LEU A 28 2.51 10.01 -4.59
C LEU A 28 2.63 10.23 -6.11
N PRO A 29 3.86 10.32 -6.64
CA PRO A 29 4.09 10.64 -8.04
C PRO A 29 3.81 9.48 -9.00
N ASN A 30 3.85 8.24 -8.53
CA ASN A 30 3.67 7.04 -9.36
C ASN A 30 3.39 5.78 -8.50
N ILE A 31 3.15 4.66 -9.17
CA ILE A 31 2.86 3.37 -8.54
C ILE A 31 4.08 2.77 -7.82
N ASP A 32 5.31 3.10 -8.22
CA ASP A 32 6.51 2.60 -7.54
C ASP A 32 6.64 3.19 -6.14
N ALA A 33 6.32 4.48 -5.98
CA ALA A 33 6.24 5.13 -4.68
C ALA A 33 5.12 4.53 -3.80
N VAL A 34 4.01 4.09 -4.41
CA VAL A 34 2.95 3.34 -3.71
C VAL A 34 3.50 2.02 -3.17
N TRP A 35 4.24 1.26 -3.97
CA TRP A 35 4.84 -0.01 -3.54
C TRP A 35 5.85 0.14 -2.40
N ALA A 36 6.67 1.19 -2.43
CA ALA A 36 7.57 1.50 -1.32
C ALA A 36 6.80 1.69 -0.01
N GLN A 37 5.66 2.37 -0.07
CA GLN A 37 4.82 2.59 1.08
C GLN A 37 4.08 1.33 1.56
N ILE A 38 3.62 0.49 0.63
CA ILE A 38 3.04 -0.83 0.95
C ILE A 38 4.07 -1.67 1.72
N ALA A 39 5.33 -1.67 1.27
CA ALA A 39 6.39 -2.44 1.92
C ALA A 39 6.66 -1.96 3.36
N ALA A 40 6.69 -0.64 3.58
CA ALA A 40 6.81 -0.06 4.92
C ALA A 40 5.66 -0.49 5.84
N LEU A 41 4.41 -0.42 5.35
CA LEU A 41 3.23 -0.87 6.10
C LEU A 41 3.25 -2.38 6.37
N ALA A 42 3.67 -3.17 5.40
CA ALA A 42 3.74 -4.63 5.53
C ALA A 42 4.82 -5.08 6.53
N GLY A 43 5.89 -4.28 6.70
CA GLY A 43 6.93 -4.51 7.71
C GLY A 43 6.47 -4.25 9.14
N ALA A 44 5.36 -3.54 9.34
CA ALA A 44 4.83 -3.28 10.68
C ALA A 44 4.19 -4.54 11.28
N ARG A 45 4.45 -4.81 12.57
CA ARG A 45 3.97 -6.02 13.27
C ARG A 45 2.45 -6.15 13.27
N ASP A 46 1.74 -5.03 13.32
CA ASP A 46 0.28 -4.97 13.30
C ASP A 46 -0.32 -5.28 11.93
N ALA A 47 0.48 -5.59 10.91
CA ALA A 47 0.01 -6.00 9.59
C ALA A 47 0.08 -7.53 9.36
N GLU A 48 0.64 -8.33 10.29
CA GLU A 48 0.74 -9.78 10.09
C GLU A 48 -0.61 -10.47 9.92
N GLY A 49 -0.72 -11.31 8.88
CA GLY A 49 -1.97 -11.99 8.52
C GLY A 49 -3.03 -11.10 7.86
N ARG A 50 -2.73 -9.82 7.60
CA ARG A 50 -3.67 -8.82 7.09
C ARG A 50 -3.43 -8.50 5.62
N HIS A 51 -4.41 -7.84 5.00
CA HIS A 51 -4.27 -7.31 3.64
C HIS A 51 -4.07 -5.79 3.67
N ILE A 52 -3.34 -5.28 2.69
CA ILE A 52 -3.19 -3.85 2.44
C ILE A 52 -3.99 -3.55 1.16
N ARG A 53 -4.95 -2.64 1.29
CA ARG A 53 -5.75 -2.14 0.17
C ARG A 53 -5.36 -0.69 -0.09
N VAL A 54 -5.06 -0.37 -1.34
CA VAL A 54 -4.77 0.99 -1.79
C VAL A 54 -5.82 1.40 -2.81
N THR A 55 -6.43 2.56 -2.59
CA THR A 55 -7.33 3.20 -3.56
C THR A 55 -6.77 4.52 -4.05
N ASN A 56 -7.11 4.92 -5.27
CA ASN A 56 -6.84 6.28 -5.75
C ASN A 56 -7.91 7.27 -5.25
N GLU A 57 -7.76 8.54 -5.61
CA GLU A 57 -8.69 9.64 -5.25
C GLU A 57 -10.13 9.39 -5.73
N ALA A 58 -10.31 8.70 -6.87
CA ALA A 58 -11.62 8.32 -7.38
C ALA A 58 -12.23 7.09 -6.65
N GLY A 59 -11.56 6.56 -5.64
CA GLY A 59 -11.98 5.38 -4.88
C GLY A 59 -11.70 4.03 -5.56
N GLY A 60 -11.11 4.03 -6.76
CA GLY A 60 -10.73 2.83 -7.49
C GLY A 60 -9.62 2.07 -6.78
N ILE A 61 -9.77 0.75 -6.63
CA ILE A 61 -8.71 -0.10 -6.06
C ILE A 61 -7.57 -0.21 -7.06
N VAL A 62 -6.38 0.24 -6.66
CA VAL A 62 -5.18 0.15 -7.49
C VAL A 62 -4.27 -0.99 -7.04
N VAL A 63 -4.29 -1.34 -5.74
CA VAL A 63 -3.57 -2.50 -5.20
C VAL A 63 -4.39 -3.15 -4.08
N LEU A 64 -4.41 -4.48 -4.06
CA LEU A 64 -4.83 -5.30 -2.93
C LEU A 64 -3.84 -6.45 -2.76
N VAL A 65 -3.16 -6.51 -1.62
CA VAL A 65 -2.06 -7.47 -1.41
C VAL A 65 -2.01 -7.92 0.05
N GLY A 66 -1.71 -9.20 0.30
CA GLY A 66 -1.43 -9.69 1.64
C GLY A 66 -0.10 -9.13 2.17
N ALA A 67 -0.04 -8.72 3.44
CA ALA A 67 1.16 -8.15 4.05
C ALA A 67 2.38 -9.10 3.97
N SER A 68 2.16 -10.41 4.17
CA SER A 68 3.22 -11.42 4.01
C SER A 68 3.79 -11.46 2.58
N THR A 69 2.92 -11.34 1.57
CA THR A 69 3.33 -11.27 0.16
C THR A 69 4.11 -9.99 -0.12
N ALA A 70 3.63 -8.84 0.36
CA ALA A 70 4.31 -7.56 0.21
C ALA A 70 5.71 -7.57 0.82
N ARG A 71 5.88 -8.12 2.03
CA ARG A 71 7.21 -8.28 2.65
C ARG A 71 8.13 -9.17 1.83
N ARG A 72 7.63 -10.30 1.33
CA ARG A 72 8.42 -11.21 0.49
C ARG A 72 8.85 -10.55 -0.83
N LEU A 73 7.99 -9.75 -1.44
CA LEU A 73 8.34 -8.99 -2.65
C LEU A 73 9.41 -7.93 -2.37
N GLN A 74 9.36 -7.29 -1.20
CA GLN A 74 10.39 -6.36 -0.77
C GLN A 74 11.76 -7.06 -0.61
N SER A 75 11.80 -8.22 0.05
CA SER A 75 13.07 -8.95 0.24
C SER A 75 13.66 -9.41 -1.09
N LEU A 76 12.82 -9.80 -2.06
CA LEU A 76 13.27 -10.20 -3.40
C LEU A 76 13.79 -9.02 -4.23
N ARG A 77 13.28 -7.80 -4.00
CA ARG A 77 13.76 -6.58 -4.68
C ARG A 77 15.07 -6.04 -4.10
N ALA A 78 15.42 -6.44 -2.89
CA ALA A 78 16.63 -6.01 -2.18
C ALA A 78 17.82 -6.98 -2.35
N ALA A 79 17.57 -8.17 -2.91
CA ALA A 79 18.57 -9.19 -3.22
C ALA A 79 19.08 -9.03 -4.66
#